data_AF-A0A5S6QK79-F1
#
_entry.id   AF-A0A5S6QK79-F1
#
_cell.length_a   1.000
_cell.length_b   1.000
_cell.length_c   1.000
_cell.angle_alpha   90.00
_cell.angle_beta   90.00
_cell.angle_gamma   90.00
#
_symmetry.space_group_name_H-M   'P 1'
#
loop_
_entity.id
_entity.type
_entity.pdbx_description
1 polymer ?
#
loop_
_entity_poly.entity_id
_entity_poly.type
_entity_poly.pdbx_seq_one_letter_code
_entity_poly.pdbx_strand_id
1 'polypeptide(L)'
;MATTASYKHSDFISEPMGDKDVDCVPGIGENYAKKLRKEGFDKAYLLLGQFLILKQSEDLFVTWIVDLGGLSRKHAEQCARALTDWVSHNL
;
A
#
# COMPACT_ATOMS: atom_id res chain seq x y z
N MET A 1 14.07 -17.00 4.29
CA MET A 1 14.30 -16.34 2.99
C MET A 1 14.39 -14.85 3.25
N ALA A 2 15.57 -14.24 3.14
CA ALA A 2 15.71 -12.79 3.29
C ALA A 2 15.18 -12.12 2.02
N THR A 3 13.96 -11.58 2.06
CA THR A 3 13.43 -10.71 1.01
C THR A 3 14.23 -9.42 1.06
N THR A 4 15.04 -9.14 0.05
CA THR A 4 15.66 -7.83 -0.12
C THR A 4 14.53 -6.84 -0.43
N ALA A 5 14.05 -6.16 0.62
CA ALA A 5 13.10 -5.07 0.50
C ALA A 5 13.68 -3.97 -0.39
N SER A 6 12.86 -3.33 -1.23
CA SER A 6 13.32 -2.19 -2.04
C SER A 6 13.63 -0.99 -1.14
N TYR A 7 14.48 -0.06 -1.60
CA TYR A 7 14.74 1.20 -0.87
C TYR A 7 13.44 1.91 -0.47
N LYS A 8 12.48 1.98 -1.40
CA LYS A 8 11.14 2.54 -1.16
C LYS A 8 10.38 1.83 -0.03
N HIS A 9 10.53 0.51 0.11
CA HIS A 9 9.91 -0.26 1.19
C HIS A 9 10.56 0.07 2.54
N SER A 10 11.89 0.17 2.57
CA SER A 10 12.62 0.58 3.77
C SER A 10 12.20 1.98 4.23
N ASP A 11 12.16 2.95 3.30
CA ASP A 11 11.77 4.34 3.59
C ASP A 11 10.29 4.49 4.01
N PHE A 12 9.44 3.57 3.56
CA PHE A 12 8.03 3.57 3.93
C PHE A 12 7.83 3.13 5.38
N ILE A 13 8.58 2.13 5.85
CA ILE A 13 8.40 1.52 7.19
C ILE A 13 9.20 2.26 8.27
N SER A 14 10.33 2.89 7.92
CA SER A 14 11.23 3.53 8.88
C SER A 14 10.68 4.81 9.53
N GLU A 15 9.62 5.39 8.98
CA GLU A 15 9.04 6.64 9.43
C GLU A 15 7.51 6.55 9.50
N PRO A 16 6.86 7.35 10.39
CA PRO A 16 5.40 7.49 10.39
C PRO A 16 4.87 7.86 9.00
N MET A 17 3.70 7.31 8.64
CA MET A 17 3.11 7.45 7.31
C MET A 17 2.74 8.90 6.97
N GLY A 18 2.36 9.71 7.97
CA GLY A 18 2.06 11.13 7.82
C GLY A 18 1.12 11.43 6.65
N ASP A 19 1.42 12.50 5.91
CA ASP A 19 0.71 12.89 4.67
C ASP A 19 1.41 12.42 3.39
N LYS A 20 2.19 11.33 3.47
CA LYS A 20 2.85 10.72 2.30
C LYS A 20 1.80 10.44 1.22
N ASP A 21 2.15 10.78 -0.03
CA ASP A 21 1.28 10.51 -1.17
C ASP A 21 1.11 8.99 -1.37
N VAL A 22 0.02 8.58 -2.02
CA VAL A 22 -0.27 7.18 -2.32
C VAL A 22 0.85 6.52 -3.14
N ASP A 23 1.57 7.29 -3.96
CA ASP A 23 2.71 6.80 -4.72
C ASP A 23 3.94 6.46 -3.85
N CYS A 24 3.96 6.80 -2.56
CA CYS A 24 5.04 6.43 -1.66
C CYS A 24 4.90 4.97 -1.19
N VAL A 25 3.73 4.36 -1.32
CA VAL A 25 3.49 2.97 -0.92
C VAL A 25 4.19 2.02 -1.91
N PRO A 26 4.97 1.04 -1.44
CA PRO A 26 5.55 0.00 -2.29
C PRO A 26 4.49 -0.69 -3.15
N GLY A 27 4.85 -1.01 -4.40
CA GLY A 27 3.89 -1.54 -5.39
C GLY A 27 3.05 -0.46 -6.11
N ILE A 28 3.01 0.78 -5.63
CA ILE A 28 2.26 1.86 -6.28
C ILE A 28 3.21 2.76 -7.06
N GLY A 29 3.17 2.68 -8.39
CA GLY A 29 3.83 3.63 -9.29
C GLY A 29 2.88 4.74 -9.74
N GLU A 30 3.42 5.79 -10.36
CA GLU A 30 2.66 6.99 -10.74
C GLU A 30 1.39 6.71 -11.58
N ASN A 31 1.42 5.69 -12.45
CA ASN A 31 0.23 5.30 -13.22
C ASN A 31 -0.91 4.73 -12.36
N TYR A 32 -0.57 3.98 -11.32
CA TYR A 32 -1.56 3.47 -10.36
C TYR A 32 -2.00 4.57 -9.41
N ALA A 33 -1.06 5.40 -8.95
CA ALA A 33 -1.34 6.55 -8.09
C ALA A 33 -2.34 7.51 -8.74
N LYS A 34 -2.20 7.82 -10.03
CA LYS A 34 -3.19 8.63 -10.78
C LYS A 34 -4.60 8.06 -10.76
N LYS A 35 -4.77 6.74 -10.78
CA LYS A 35 -6.08 6.10 -10.71
C LYS A 35 -6.62 6.16 -9.29
N LEU A 36 -5.80 5.80 -8.30
CA LEU A 36 -6.17 5.83 -6.89
C LEU A 36 -6.56 7.24 -6.42
N ARG A 37 -5.81 8.27 -6.82
CA ARG A 37 -6.15 9.69 -6.57
C ARG A 37 -7.55 10.05 -7.11
N LYS A 38 -7.96 9.52 -8.28
CA LYS A 38 -9.30 9.77 -8.85
C LYS A 38 -10.41 9.08 -8.06
N GLU A 39 -10.11 7.92 -7.48
CA GLU A 39 -11.01 7.19 -6.59
C GLU A 39 -11.01 7.75 -5.14
N GLY A 40 -10.27 8.83 -4.89
CA GLY A 40 -10.19 9.48 -3.58
C GLY A 40 -9.12 8.90 -2.64
N PHE A 41 -8.19 8.10 -3.14
CA PHE A 41 -7.06 7.53 -2.40
C PHE A 41 -5.76 8.22 -2.82
N ASP A 42 -5.62 9.51 -2.50
CA ASP A 42 -4.44 10.32 -2.82
C ASP A 42 -3.32 10.22 -1.78
N LYS A 43 -3.63 9.77 -0.56
CA LYS A 43 -2.68 9.63 0.55
C LYS A 43 -2.50 8.18 0.99
N ALA A 44 -1.29 7.85 1.45
CA ALA A 44 -0.95 6.52 1.93
C ALA A 44 -1.83 6.08 3.12
N TYR A 45 -2.15 7.00 4.04
CA TYR A 45 -3.00 6.68 5.20
C TYR A 45 -4.43 6.27 4.81
N LEU A 46 -4.93 6.68 3.64
CA LEU A 46 -6.25 6.27 3.16
C LEU A 46 -6.24 4.80 2.74
N LEU A 47 -5.17 4.34 2.08
CA LEU A 47 -4.97 2.92 1.78
C LEU A 47 -4.79 2.10 3.06
N LEU A 48 -4.03 2.60 4.02
CA LEU A 48 -3.91 1.96 5.34
C LEU A 48 -5.28 1.85 6.01
N GLY A 49 -6.08 2.93 6.01
CA GLY A 49 -7.43 2.93 6.57
C GLY A 49 -8.31 1.84 5.96
N GLN A 50 -8.31 1.71 4.63
CA GLN A 50 -9.02 0.62 3.96
C GLN A 50 -8.49 -0.77 4.34
N PHE A 51 -7.17 -0.94 4.40
CA PHE A 51 -6.55 -2.20 4.82
C PHE A 51 -6.97 -2.60 6.23
N LEU A 52 -7.07 -1.65 7.15
CA LEU A 52 -7.55 -1.86 8.52
C LEU A 52 -9.03 -2.21 8.57
N ILE A 53 -9.89 -1.59 7.75
CA ILE A 53 -11.31 -1.95 7.62
C ILE A 53 -11.46 -3.41 7.16
N LEU A 54 -10.57 -3.85 6.26
CA LEU A 54 -10.48 -5.24 5.81
C LEU A 54 -9.78 -6.18 6.81
N LYS A 55 -9.61 -5.75 8.06
CA LYS A 55 -8.99 -6.51 9.15
C LYS A 55 -7.59 -7.01 8.81
N GLN A 56 -6.83 -6.22 8.05
CA GLN A 56 -5.47 -6.53 7.61
C GLN A 56 -5.39 -7.81 6.75
N SER A 57 -6.51 -8.22 6.13
CA SER A 57 -6.51 -9.36 5.21
C SER A 57 -5.84 -8.97 3.90
N GLU A 58 -4.64 -9.50 3.66
CA GLU A 58 -3.92 -9.29 2.40
C GLU A 58 -4.75 -9.74 1.19
N ASP A 59 -5.42 -10.89 1.27
CA ASP A 59 -6.22 -11.44 0.16
C ASP A 59 -7.40 -10.53 -0.21
N LEU A 60 -8.14 -10.04 0.80
CA LEU A 60 -9.26 -9.12 0.58
C LEU A 60 -8.77 -7.79 0.05
N PHE A 61 -7.67 -7.26 0.59
CA PHE A 61 -7.09 -6.01 0.12
C PHE A 61 -6.55 -6.09 -1.30
N VAL A 62 -5.83 -7.18 -1.64
CA VAL A 62 -5.33 -7.42 -2.99
C VAL A 62 -6.48 -7.47 -3.99
N THR A 63 -7.55 -8.18 -3.66
CA THR A 63 -8.74 -8.24 -4.52
C THR A 63 -9.35 -6.85 -4.69
N TRP A 64 -9.56 -6.14 -3.58
CA TRP A 64 -10.13 -4.80 -3.57
C TRP A 64 -9.32 -3.78 -4.39
N ILE A 65 -7.99 -3.72 -4.21
CA ILE A 65 -7.17 -2.70 -4.88
C ILE A 65 -6.94 -3.02 -6.37
N VAL A 66 -7.00 -4.31 -6.75
CA VAL A 66 -7.03 -4.73 -8.15
C VAL A 66 -8.33 -4.25 -8.81
N ASP A 67 -9.47 -4.45 -8.15
CA ASP A 67 -10.78 -4.06 -8.69
C ASP A 67 -10.95 -2.53 -8.75
N LEU A 68 -10.52 -1.80 -7.72
CA LEU A 68 -10.62 -0.34 -7.65
C LEU A 68 -9.59 0.37 -8.53
N GLY A 69 -8.30 0.04 -8.36
CA GLY A 69 -7.19 0.77 -8.96
C GLY A 69 -6.66 0.16 -10.26
N GLY A 70 -7.13 -1.04 -10.64
CA GLY A 70 -6.61 -1.79 -11.78
C GLY A 70 -5.13 -2.14 -11.63
N LEU A 71 -4.66 -2.36 -10.40
CA LEU A 71 -3.30 -2.80 -10.12
C LEU A 71 -3.11 -4.22 -10.65
N SER A 72 -1.90 -4.55 -11.12
CA SER A 72 -1.59 -5.96 -11.33
C SER A 72 -1.44 -6.67 -9.98
N ARG A 73 -1.83 -7.95 -9.92
CA ARG A 73 -1.79 -8.76 -8.69
C ARG A 73 -0.44 -8.68 -7.97
N LYS A 74 0.67 -8.74 -8.70
CA LYS A 74 2.03 -8.59 -8.14
C LYS A 74 2.24 -7.26 -7.41
N HIS A 75 1.76 -6.15 -7.97
CA HIS A 75 1.90 -4.83 -7.34
C HIS A 75 0.96 -4.68 -6.14
N ALA A 76 -0.26 -5.24 -6.25
CA ALA A 76 -1.20 -5.28 -5.15
C ALA A 76 -0.66 -6.09 -3.95
N GLU A 77 -0.03 -7.24 -4.19
CA GLU A 77 0.63 -8.04 -3.14
C GLU A 77 1.81 -7.31 -2.50
N GLN A 78 2.59 -6.54 -3.28
CA GLN A 78 3.66 -5.70 -2.72
C GLN A 78 3.08 -4.59 -1.83
N CYS A 79 1.99 -3.96 -2.25
CA CYS A 79 1.29 -2.94 -1.46
C CYS A 79 0.74 -3.54 -0.16
N ALA A 80 0.08 -4.69 -0.23
CA ALA A 80 -0.48 -5.37 0.95
C ALA A 80 0.62 -5.70 1.96
N ARG A 81 1.73 -6.31 1.52
CA ARG A 81 2.88 -6.62 2.38
C ARG A 81 3.48 -5.38 3.03
N ALA A 82 3.62 -4.29 2.28
CA ALA A 82 4.13 -3.04 2.85
C ALA A 82 3.23 -2.45 3.93
N LEU A 83 1.91 -2.57 3.77
CA LEU A 83 0.96 -2.14 4.79
C LEU A 83 0.99 -3.09 6.00
N THR A 84 1.07 -4.41 5.80
CA THR A 84 1.26 -5.40 6.88
C THR A 84 2.51 -5.10 7.71
N ASP A 85 3.64 -4.87 7.02
CA ASP A 85 4.90 -4.56 7.68
C ASP A 85 4.82 -3.22 8.43
N TRP A 86 4.23 -2.19 7.81
CA TRP A 86 4.07 -0.90 8.46
C TRP A 86 3.23 -0.99 9.72
N VAL A 87 2.08 -1.68 9.67
CA VAL A 87 1.22 -1.94 10.84
C VAL A 87 2.02 -2.62 11.93
N SER A 88 2.73 -3.70 11.60
CA SER A 88 3.49 -4.50 12.58
C SER A 88 4.59 -3.71 13.31
N HIS A 89 5.06 -2.60 12.72
CA HIS A 89 6.09 -1.74 13.31
C HIS A 89 5.53 -0.49 14.02
N ASN A 90 4.33 -0.04 13.70
CA ASN A 90 3.83 1.29 14.07
C ASN A 90 2.47 1.31 14.79
N LEU A 91 1.75 0.19 14.86
CA LEU A 91 0.46 0.04 15.56
C LEU A 91 0.50 -1.15 16.52
#